data_AF-A0A5E4F3V1-F1
#
_entry.id   AF-A0A5E4F3V1-F1
#
_cell.length_a   1.000
_cell.length_b   1.000
_cell.length_c   1.000
_cell.angle_alpha   90.00
_cell.angle_beta   90.00
_cell.angle_gamma   90.00
#
_symmetry.space_group_name_H-M   'P 1'
#
loop_
_entity.id
_entity.type
_entity.pdbx_description
1 polymer ?
#
loop_
_entity_poly.entity_id
_entity_poly.type
_entity_poly.pdbx_seq_one_letter_code
_entity_poly.pdbx_strand_id
1 'polypeptide(L)'
;MEEERGNGSSSSRNLDTGKAESPVWLMKCPVVVAKSWNSHNPSDPHPLSKVVLSLDPLRADDPSSLEFKMEMAGSSGAANLPKSYSLNMFKDFVPMCVFSETNQGKVSMEGKVEHKFDMKPHGSNIEEYGKLCRERTNKSMIKNRQIQVIDNDRGIHMRPMPGMIGLISSTSKVSTSFLFILCTN
;
A
#
# COMPACT_ATOMS: atom_id res chain seq x y z
N MET A 1 -8.87 59.21 -6.71
CA MET A 1 -7.69 58.69 -7.43
C MET A 1 -7.86 57.19 -7.47
N GLU A 2 -8.47 56.72 -8.57
CA GLU A 2 -8.47 55.30 -8.92
C GLU A 2 -7.07 54.99 -9.43
N GLU A 3 -6.47 53.89 -8.99
CA GLU A 3 -5.29 53.34 -9.66
C GLU A 3 -5.32 51.81 -9.64
N GLU A 4 -4.76 51.29 -10.71
CA GLU A 4 -5.11 50.08 -11.42
C GLU A 4 -4.32 48.85 -10.94
N ARG A 5 -5.04 47.72 -10.90
CA ARG A 5 -4.62 46.37 -11.32
C ARG A 5 -3.13 46.07 -11.48
N GLY A 6 -2.62 45.26 -10.55
CA GLY A 6 -1.54 44.30 -10.81
C GLY A 6 -2.12 42.88 -10.89
N ASN A 7 -2.60 42.47 -12.07
CA ASN A 7 -3.06 41.09 -12.33
C ASN A 7 -1.85 40.16 -12.49
N GLY A 8 -1.21 39.80 -11.39
CA GLY A 8 -0.26 38.70 -11.34
C GLY A 8 -1.03 37.38 -11.26
N SER A 9 -1.22 36.72 -12.41
CA SER A 9 -1.66 35.32 -12.48
C SER A 9 -0.59 34.42 -11.86
N SER A 10 -0.51 34.41 -10.54
CA SER A 10 0.04 33.30 -9.80
C SER A 10 -1.11 32.30 -9.67
N SER A 11 -1.04 31.22 -10.44
CA SER A 11 -1.83 30.02 -10.15
C SER A 11 -1.33 29.49 -8.81
N SER A 12 -1.81 30.12 -7.74
CA SER A 12 -1.55 29.72 -6.37
C SER A 12 -1.99 28.26 -6.27
N ARG A 13 -1.02 27.36 -6.15
CA ARG A 13 -1.26 25.97 -5.76
C ARG A 13 -1.69 26.00 -4.29
N ASN A 14 -2.91 26.48 -4.05
CA ASN A 14 -3.49 26.55 -2.73
C ASN A 14 -3.81 25.14 -2.27
N LEU A 15 -3.18 24.75 -1.17
CA LEU A 15 -3.48 23.51 -0.45
C LEU A 15 -4.81 23.70 0.27
N ASP A 16 -5.76 22.83 0.00
CA ASP A 16 -7.04 22.80 0.72
C ASP A 16 -6.85 22.11 2.08
N THR A 17 -6.99 22.86 3.17
CA THR A 17 -6.78 22.38 4.55
C THR A 17 -8.08 22.16 5.33
N GLY A 18 -9.24 22.15 4.65
CA GLY A 18 -10.55 22.06 5.32
C GLY A 18 -10.74 20.81 6.20
N LYS A 19 -10.01 19.73 5.92
CA LYS A 19 -10.03 18.47 6.69
C LYS A 19 -8.75 18.21 7.49
N ALA A 20 -7.91 19.23 7.70
CA ALA A 20 -6.60 19.05 8.34
C ALA A 20 -6.66 18.37 9.72
N GLU A 21 -7.75 18.56 10.47
CA GLU A 21 -7.95 17.98 11.80
C GLU A 21 -8.85 16.73 11.80
N SER A 22 -9.26 16.22 10.63
CA SER A 22 -10.07 15.01 10.56
C SER A 22 -9.24 13.77 10.97
N PRO A 23 -9.72 12.95 11.92
CA PRO A 23 -9.00 11.74 12.32
C PRO A 23 -9.15 10.66 11.25
N VAL A 24 -8.02 10.04 10.88
CA VAL A 24 -7.95 8.98 9.89
C VAL A 24 -7.25 7.77 10.49
N TRP A 25 -7.71 6.57 10.13
CA TRP A 25 -7.06 5.32 10.52
C TRP A 25 -6.17 4.82 9.40
N LEU A 26 -4.94 4.46 9.75
CA LEU A 26 -3.99 3.85 8.82
C LEU A 26 -3.89 2.36 9.13
N MET A 27 -4.14 1.50 8.14
CA MET A 27 -4.05 0.05 8.33
C MET A 27 -3.08 -0.58 7.34
N LYS A 28 -2.13 -1.37 7.85
CA LYS A 28 -1.29 -2.24 7.03
C LYS A 28 -2.09 -3.50 6.67
N CYS A 29 -2.37 -3.66 5.38
CA CYS A 29 -3.25 -4.71 4.85
C CYS A 29 -2.44 -5.87 4.21
N PRO A 30 -2.67 -7.13 4.57
CA PRO A 30 -2.19 -8.29 3.82
C PRO A 30 -2.55 -8.22 2.32
N VAL A 31 -1.56 -8.48 1.46
CA VAL A 31 -1.70 -8.40 0.00
C VAL A 31 -2.87 -9.23 -0.55
N VAL A 32 -3.20 -10.37 0.09
CA VAL A 32 -4.36 -11.19 -0.32
C VAL A 32 -5.68 -10.44 -0.13
N VAL A 33 -5.83 -9.71 0.97
CA VAL A 33 -7.03 -8.92 1.25
C VAL A 33 -7.12 -7.74 0.31
N ALA A 34 -6.01 -7.00 0.11
CA ALA A 34 -5.96 -5.90 -0.83
C ALA A 34 -6.36 -6.32 -2.26
N LYS A 35 -5.88 -7.49 -2.72
CA LYS A 35 -6.27 -8.05 -4.03
C LYS A 35 -7.76 -8.37 -4.08
N SER A 36 -8.32 -8.96 -3.03
CA SER A 36 -9.74 -9.27 -2.94
C SER A 36 -10.62 -8.01 -3.01
N TRP A 37 -10.24 -6.93 -2.33
CA TRP A 37 -10.97 -5.66 -2.37
C TRP A 37 -10.87 -4.98 -3.73
N ASN A 38 -9.70 -5.00 -4.36
CA ASN A 38 -9.53 -4.44 -5.71
C ASN A 38 -10.31 -5.22 -6.78
N SER A 39 -10.54 -6.52 -6.59
CA SER A 39 -11.36 -7.32 -7.50
C SER A 39 -12.86 -7.17 -7.29
N HIS A 40 -13.29 -6.47 -6.24
CA HIS A 40 -14.70 -6.31 -5.95
C HIS A 40 -15.34 -5.31 -6.92
N ASN A 41 -16.54 -5.66 -7.37
CA ASN A 41 -17.29 -4.82 -8.27
C ASN A 41 -17.86 -3.62 -7.50
N PRO A 42 -17.55 -2.37 -7.87
CA PRO A 42 -18.07 -1.19 -7.18
C PRO A 42 -19.60 -1.05 -7.26
N SER A 43 -20.26 -1.79 -8.17
CA SER A 43 -21.73 -1.85 -8.26
C SER A 43 -22.37 -2.91 -7.35
N ASP A 44 -21.56 -3.76 -6.70
CA ASP A 44 -22.07 -4.75 -5.75
C ASP A 44 -22.42 -4.05 -4.41
N PRO A 45 -23.67 -4.15 -3.93
CA PRO A 45 -24.07 -3.52 -2.68
C PRO A 45 -23.55 -4.24 -1.43
N HIS A 46 -22.97 -5.43 -1.56
CA HIS A 46 -22.52 -6.21 -0.40
C HIS A 46 -21.25 -5.62 0.21
N PRO A 47 -21.21 -5.43 1.55
CA PRO A 47 -20.01 -4.92 2.20
C PRO A 47 -18.85 -5.91 2.05
N LEU A 48 -17.66 -5.38 1.83
CA LEU A 48 -16.43 -6.17 1.68
C LEU A 48 -15.96 -6.84 2.98
N SER A 49 -16.20 -6.16 4.10
CA SER A 49 -15.67 -6.54 5.41
C SER A 49 -16.30 -5.69 6.52
N LYS A 50 -16.20 -6.17 7.76
CA LYS A 50 -16.71 -5.55 8.97
C LYS A 50 -15.62 -5.45 10.03
N VAL A 51 -15.43 -4.26 10.60
CA VAL A 51 -14.59 -4.09 11.79
C VAL A 51 -15.44 -4.38 13.03
N VAL A 52 -14.92 -5.24 13.91
CA VAL A 52 -15.52 -5.60 15.20
C VAL A 52 -14.64 -5.06 16.31
N LEU A 53 -15.20 -4.19 17.14
CA LEU A 53 -14.60 -3.77 18.39
C LEU A 53 -15.19 -4.59 19.53
N SER A 54 -14.33 -5.19 20.33
CA SER A 54 -14.71 -5.92 21.55
C SER A 54 -14.06 -5.23 22.74
N LEU A 55 -14.85 -5.00 23.78
CA LEU A 55 -14.42 -4.40 25.04
C LEU A 55 -14.83 -5.35 26.17
N ASP A 56 -13.87 -5.77 26.99
CA ASP A 56 -14.15 -6.49 28.22
C ASP A 56 -14.35 -5.51 29.40
N PRO A 57 -15.59 -5.28 29.87
CA PRO A 57 -15.86 -4.31 30.93
C PRO A 57 -15.27 -4.73 32.28
N LEU A 58 -14.98 -6.02 32.49
CA LEU A 58 -14.36 -6.50 33.72
C LEU A 58 -12.86 -6.18 33.80
N ARG A 59 -12.28 -5.74 32.68
CA ARG A 59 -10.86 -5.39 32.55
C ARG A 59 -10.65 -3.99 31.97
N ALA A 60 -11.60 -3.08 32.20
CA ALA A 60 -11.63 -1.76 31.57
C ALA A 60 -10.33 -0.94 31.72
N ASP A 61 -9.58 -1.14 32.81
CA ASP A 61 -8.29 -0.45 33.06
C ASP A 61 -7.10 -1.04 32.29
N ASP A 62 -7.26 -2.22 31.69
CA ASP A 62 -6.22 -2.87 30.90
C ASP A 62 -6.36 -2.48 29.43
N PRO A 63 -5.34 -1.89 28.78
CA PRO A 63 -5.38 -1.58 27.35
C PRO A 63 -5.50 -2.83 26.46
N SER A 64 -5.34 -4.04 27.01
CA SER A 64 -5.64 -5.30 26.32
C SER A 64 -7.11 -5.72 26.37
N SER A 65 -7.96 -5.02 27.12
CA SER A 65 -9.42 -5.23 27.14
C SER A 65 -10.10 -4.79 25.85
N LEU A 66 -9.45 -3.90 25.09
CA LEU A 66 -9.93 -3.39 23.82
C LEU A 66 -9.32 -4.20 22.67
N GLU A 67 -10.13 -5.01 22.01
CA GLU A 67 -9.71 -5.84 20.88
C GLU A 67 -10.41 -5.38 19.59
N PHE A 68 -9.60 -5.13 18.55
CA PHE A 68 -10.10 -4.86 17.21
C PHE A 68 -9.88 -6.07 16.31
N LYS A 69 -10.95 -6.50 15.63
CA LYS A 69 -10.94 -7.58 14.64
C LYS A 69 -11.57 -7.10 13.34
N MET A 70 -11.18 -7.72 12.25
CA MET A 70 -11.77 -7.53 10.92
C MET A 70 -12.33 -8.86 10.44
N GLU A 71 -13.60 -8.88 10.09
CA GLU A 71 -14.31 -10.01 9.52
C GLU A 71 -14.52 -9.77 8.03
N MET A 72 -14.07 -10.69 7.20
CA MET A 72 -14.23 -10.60 5.74
C MET A 72 -15.60 -11.11 5.33
N ALA A 73 -16.28 -10.39 4.43
CA ALA A 73 -17.50 -10.90 3.83
C ALA A 73 -17.14 -12.09 2.91
N GLY A 74 -17.82 -13.22 3.10
CA GLY A 74 -17.56 -14.44 2.37
C GLY A 74 -17.92 -14.28 0.90
N SER A 75 -16.94 -13.99 0.04
CA SER A 75 -17.10 -14.20 -1.39
C SER A 75 -16.86 -15.68 -1.67
N SER A 76 -17.87 -16.32 -2.25
CA SER A 76 -17.97 -17.76 -2.56
C SER A 76 -16.96 -18.27 -3.61
N GLY A 77 -15.80 -17.64 -3.76
CA GLY A 77 -14.85 -17.93 -4.84
C GLY A 77 -13.37 -18.03 -4.45
N ALA A 78 -12.98 -17.64 -3.23
CA ALA A 78 -11.58 -17.70 -2.80
C ALA A 78 -11.43 -18.56 -1.54
N ALA A 79 -11.49 -19.88 -1.75
CA ALA A 79 -11.53 -20.92 -0.71
C ALA A 79 -10.44 -20.82 0.37
N ASN A 80 -9.36 -20.05 0.14
CA ASN A 80 -8.15 -20.03 0.96
C ASN A 80 -7.92 -18.69 1.71
N LEU A 81 -8.90 -17.79 1.78
CA LEU A 81 -8.74 -16.55 2.55
C LEU A 81 -9.11 -16.76 4.03
N PRO A 82 -8.25 -16.32 4.97
CA PRO A 82 -8.66 -16.18 6.36
C PRO A 82 -9.92 -15.33 6.46
N LYS A 83 -10.91 -15.81 7.22
CA LYS A 83 -12.19 -15.12 7.42
C LYS A 83 -12.11 -14.01 8.46
N SER A 84 -11.15 -14.10 9.38
CA SER A 84 -10.94 -13.16 10.46
C SER A 84 -9.50 -12.70 10.52
N TYR A 85 -9.30 -11.44 10.86
CA TYR A 85 -8.00 -10.83 11.08
C TYR A 85 -8.02 -10.04 12.38
N SER A 86 -6.95 -10.11 13.17
CA SER A 86 -6.74 -9.22 14.30
C SER A 86 -6.15 -7.90 13.81
N LEU A 87 -6.61 -6.78 14.35
CA LEU A 87 -6.09 -5.45 14.06
C LEU A 87 -5.23 -4.99 15.24
N ASN A 88 -3.92 -5.18 15.14
CA ASN A 88 -3.00 -4.81 16.20
C ASN A 88 -2.69 -3.32 16.11
N MET A 89 -3.03 -2.57 17.16
CA MET A 89 -2.74 -1.13 17.22
C MET A 89 -1.26 -0.89 17.56
N PHE A 90 -0.60 -0.04 16.78
CA PHE A 90 0.71 0.49 17.14
C PHE A 90 0.53 1.56 18.21
N LYS A 91 1.31 1.45 19.30
CA LYS A 91 1.30 2.44 20.38
C LYS A 91 2.22 3.63 20.10
N ASP A 92 3.30 3.37 19.36
CA ASP A 92 4.31 4.37 19.03
C ASP A 92 4.49 4.47 17.51
N PHE A 93 4.10 5.59 16.92
CA PHE A 93 4.35 5.89 15.52
C PHE A 93 4.60 7.38 15.29
N VAL A 94 5.37 7.70 14.25
CA VAL A 94 5.66 9.09 13.85
C VAL A 94 4.36 9.75 13.36
N PRO A 95 4.03 10.97 13.81
CA PRO A 95 2.84 11.69 13.34
C PRO A 95 2.79 11.75 11.81
N MET A 96 1.62 11.44 11.24
CA MET A 96 1.41 11.38 9.79
C MET A 96 0.17 12.17 9.40
N CYS A 97 0.22 12.78 8.23
CA CYS A 97 -0.89 13.47 7.59
C CYS A 97 -1.19 12.82 6.24
N VAL A 98 -2.46 12.81 5.85
CA VAL A 98 -2.90 12.24 4.58
C VAL A 98 -3.20 13.38 3.61
N PHE A 99 -2.70 13.27 2.39
CA PHE A 99 -2.97 14.20 1.30
C PHE A 99 -3.62 13.43 0.15
N SER A 100 -4.53 14.08 -0.56
CA SER A 100 -5.05 13.58 -1.82
C SER A 100 -4.75 14.57 -2.94
N GLU A 101 -4.60 14.03 -4.14
CA GLU A 101 -4.41 14.79 -5.37
C GLU A 101 -5.44 14.31 -6.38
N THR A 102 -6.19 15.26 -6.96
CA THR A 102 -7.13 14.95 -8.03
C THR A 102 -6.43 14.89 -9.38
N ASN A 103 -7.04 14.27 -10.38
CA ASN A 103 -6.51 14.24 -11.76
C ASN A 103 -6.32 15.64 -12.39
N GLN A 104 -6.90 16.68 -11.78
CA GLN A 104 -6.76 18.08 -12.19
C GLN A 104 -5.56 18.77 -11.51
N GLY A 105 -4.80 18.05 -10.67
CA GLY A 105 -3.66 18.58 -9.92
C GLY A 105 -4.03 19.41 -8.69
N LYS A 106 -5.29 19.35 -8.23
CA LYS A 106 -5.70 19.99 -6.97
C LYS A 106 -5.26 19.09 -5.82
N VAL A 107 -4.51 19.65 -4.86
CA VAL A 107 -4.04 18.96 -3.65
C VAL A 107 -4.85 19.40 -2.43
N SER A 108 -5.30 18.42 -1.64
CA SER A 108 -5.99 18.64 -0.36
C SER A 108 -5.37 17.82 0.76
N MET A 109 -5.41 18.35 1.98
CA MET A 109 -5.09 17.63 3.21
C MET A 109 -6.37 16.95 3.72
N GLU A 110 -6.37 15.63 3.80
CA GLU A 110 -7.54 14.81 4.16
C GLU A 110 -7.67 14.54 5.66
N GLY A 111 -6.56 14.64 6.42
CA GLY A 111 -6.59 14.45 7.86
C GLY A 111 -5.28 14.02 8.48
N LYS A 112 -5.34 13.74 9.78
CA LYS A 112 -4.22 13.25 10.62
C LYS A 112 -4.44 11.79 10.97
N VAL A 113 -3.37 11.00 10.93
CA VAL A 113 -3.43 9.60 11.32
C VAL A 113 -3.47 9.51 12.84
N GLU A 114 -4.61 9.07 13.38
CA GLU A 114 -4.83 8.93 14.83
C GLU A 114 -4.51 7.50 15.31
N HIS A 115 -4.92 6.50 14.54
CA HIS A 115 -4.70 5.10 14.86
C HIS A 115 -4.00 4.40 13.70
N LYS A 116 -2.96 3.63 14.04
CA LYS A 116 -2.22 2.81 13.09
C LYS A 116 -2.39 1.34 13.45
N PHE A 117 -2.88 0.54 12.51
CA PHE A 117 -3.17 -0.88 12.70
C PHE A 117 -2.28 -1.76 11.80
N ASP A 118 -1.86 -2.92 12.31
CA ASP A 118 -1.30 -4.03 11.53
C ASP A 118 -2.31 -5.16 11.47
N MET A 119 -2.86 -5.42 10.28
CA MET A 119 -3.83 -6.49 10.10
C MET A 119 -3.10 -7.83 10.00
N LYS A 120 -3.40 -8.73 10.95
CA LYS A 120 -2.82 -10.07 11.04
C LYS A 120 -3.87 -11.14 10.83
N PRO A 121 -3.60 -12.18 10.03
CA PRO A 121 -4.53 -13.30 9.91
C PRO A 121 -4.77 -13.94 11.28
N HIS A 122 -6.03 -14.26 11.58
CA HIS A 122 -6.47 -14.82 12.85
C HIS A 122 -7.50 -15.94 12.64
N GLY A 123 -7.58 -16.88 13.58
CA GLY A 123 -8.53 -17.99 13.56
C GLY A 123 -8.00 -19.30 12.97
N SER A 124 -8.90 -20.26 12.79
CA SER A 124 -8.60 -21.66 12.46
C SER A 124 -7.94 -21.89 11.10
N ASN A 125 -8.06 -20.94 10.17
CA ASN A 125 -7.54 -21.09 8.80
C ASN A 125 -6.12 -20.52 8.57
N ILE A 126 -5.31 -20.49 9.63
CA ILE A 126 -3.95 -19.93 9.59
C ILE A 126 -2.98 -20.78 8.76
N GLU A 127 -3.21 -22.10 8.68
CA GLU A 127 -2.36 -23.02 7.93
C GLU A 127 -2.44 -22.79 6.42
N GLU A 128 -3.64 -22.53 5.88
CA GLU A 128 -3.85 -22.21 4.47
C GLU A 128 -3.18 -20.89 4.08
N TYR A 129 -3.23 -19.89 4.96
CA TYR A 129 -2.47 -18.65 4.77
C TYR A 129 -0.95 -18.91 4.73
N GLY A 130 -0.45 -19.81 5.57
CA GLY A 130 0.95 -20.25 5.54
C GLY A 130 1.35 -20.88 4.20
N LYS A 131 0.48 -21.68 3.59
CA LYS A 131 0.70 -22.23 2.24
C LYS A 131 0.78 -21.12 1.19
N LEU A 132 -0.13 -20.15 1.23
CA LEU A 132 -0.11 -18.99 0.32
C LEU A 132 1.19 -18.18 0.45
N CYS A 133 1.71 -18.00 1.66
CA CYS A 133 3.00 -17.34 1.87
C CYS A 133 4.16 -18.13 1.23
N ARG A 134 4.19 -19.46 1.39
CA ARG A 134 5.22 -20.33 0.77
C ARG A 134 5.13 -20.31 -0.76
N GLU A 135 3.93 -20.40 -1.32
CA GLU A 135 3.72 -20.33 -2.76
C GLU A 135 4.23 -19.02 -3.36
N ARG A 136 4.04 -17.90 -2.66
CA ARG A 136 4.58 -16.59 -3.09
C ARG A 136 6.09 -16.57 -3.11
N THR A 137 6.73 -17.07 -2.05
CA THR A 137 8.20 -17.21 -2.02
C THR A 137 8.68 -18.10 -3.16
N ASN A 138 8.02 -19.22 -3.42
CA ASN A 138 8.40 -20.10 -4.52
C ASN A 138 8.27 -19.40 -5.89
N LYS A 139 7.17 -18.66 -6.11
CA LYS A 139 6.95 -17.88 -7.33
C LYS A 139 7.98 -16.76 -7.51
N SER A 140 8.36 -16.06 -6.45
CA SER A 140 9.36 -14.99 -6.52
C SER A 140 10.79 -15.51 -6.67
N MET A 141 11.05 -16.75 -6.25
CA MET A 141 12.35 -17.42 -6.42
C MET A 141 12.56 -17.98 -7.83
N ILE A 142 11.55 -17.94 -8.71
CA ILE A 142 11.70 -18.30 -10.12
C ILE A 142 12.61 -17.26 -10.80
N LYS A 143 13.82 -17.68 -11.18
CA LYS A 143 14.76 -16.83 -11.90
C LYS A 143 14.33 -16.73 -13.36
N ASN A 144 13.71 -15.60 -13.75
CA ASN A 144 13.40 -15.31 -15.16
C ASN A 144 14.65 -14.98 -16.00
N ARG A 145 15.81 -14.79 -15.35
CA ARG A 145 17.10 -14.58 -16.03
C ARG A 145 17.84 -15.90 -16.19
N GLN A 146 18.26 -16.20 -17.42
CA GLN A 146 19.23 -17.26 -17.67
C GLN A 146 20.61 -16.74 -17.27
N ILE A 147 21.22 -17.33 -16.24
CA ILE A 147 22.62 -17.07 -15.91
C ILE A 147 23.44 -17.99 -16.81
N GLN A 148 24.10 -17.42 -17.81
CA GLN A 148 25.12 -18.13 -18.57
C GLN A 148 26.43 -18.04 -17.79
N VAL A 149 26.92 -19.18 -17.32
CA VAL A 149 28.26 -19.29 -16.74
C VAL A 149 29.22 -19.45 -17.91
N ILE A 150 30.15 -18.51 -18.07
CA ILE A 150 31.20 -18.60 -19.08
C ILE A 150 32.24 -19.56 -18.54
N ASP A 151 32.31 -20.78 -19.08
CA ASP A 151 33.20 -21.85 -18.62
C ASP A 151 34.66 -21.69 -19.11
N ASN A 152 34.93 -20.65 -19.92
CA ASN A 152 36.23 -20.42 -20.54
C ASN A 152 36.82 -19.06 -20.12
N ASP A 153 37.51 -19.05 -18.98
CA ASP A 153 38.18 -17.88 -18.39
C ASP A 153 39.44 -17.43 -19.15
N ARG A 154 39.72 -17.98 -20.33
CA ARG A 154 40.92 -17.67 -21.14
C ARG A 154 40.91 -16.27 -21.77
N GLY A 155 40.03 -15.35 -21.35
CA GLY A 155 40.04 -13.94 -21.74
C GLY A 155 39.66 -13.63 -23.20
N ILE A 156 39.34 -14.64 -24.01
CA ILE A 156 39.06 -14.49 -25.45
C ILE A 156 37.68 -13.84 -25.69
N HIS A 157 36.70 -14.10 -24.82
CA HIS A 157 35.34 -13.53 -24.89
C HIS A 157 35.15 -12.24 -24.08
N MET A 158 36.20 -11.76 -23.38
CA MET A 158 36.18 -10.51 -22.60
C MET A 158 36.63 -9.29 -23.42
N ARG A 159 36.88 -9.45 -24.73
CA ARG A 159 37.19 -8.32 -25.61
C ARG A 159 35.88 -7.60 -25.97
N PRO A 160 35.79 -6.26 -25.81
CA PRO A 160 34.64 -5.50 -26.28
C PRO A 160 34.43 -5.79 -27.76
N MET A 161 33.18 -6.05 -28.17
CA MET A 161 32.87 -6.21 -29.60
C MET A 161 33.29 -4.93 -30.34
N PRO A 162 34.22 -5.02 -31.32
CA PRO A 162 34.57 -3.86 -32.13
C PRO A 162 33.40 -3.57 -33.07
N GLY A 163 32.65 -2.48 -32.84
CA GLY A 163 31.67 -2.01 -33.83
C GLY A 163 30.40 -1.28 -33.35
N MET A 164 30.18 -1.01 -32.06
CA MET A 164 29.01 -0.23 -31.62
C MET A 164 29.40 0.93 -30.69
N ILE A 165 30.06 1.94 -31.25
CA ILE A 165 29.96 3.32 -30.75
C ILE A 165 28.91 4.00 -31.62
N GLY A 166 27.75 4.36 -31.05
CA GLY A 166 26.78 5.20 -31.76
C GLY A 166 25.35 5.11 -31.25
N LEU A 167 24.93 6.18 -30.57
CA LEU A 167 23.56 6.65 -30.39
C LEU A 167 22.69 5.92 -29.36
N ILE A 168 22.66 6.46 -28.14
CA ILE A 168 21.45 6.48 -27.34
C ILE A 168 21.17 7.92 -26.91
N SER A 169 20.16 8.51 -27.56
CA SER A 169 19.58 9.80 -27.23
C SER A 169 19.03 9.78 -25.80
N SER A 170 19.35 10.82 -25.04
CA SER A 170 18.81 11.07 -23.71
C SER A 170 17.30 11.29 -23.81
N THR A 171 16.51 10.27 -23.48
CA THR A 171 15.08 10.45 -23.23
C THR A 171 14.87 10.54 -21.73
N SER A 172 14.58 11.76 -21.28
CA SER A 172 14.08 12.06 -19.94
C SER A 172 12.80 11.27 -19.69
N LYS A 173 12.73 10.48 -18.62
CA LYS A 173 11.45 10.05 -18.05
C LYS A 173 11.49 9.84 -16.54
N VAL A 174 10.58 10.58 -15.92
CA VAL A 174 9.74 10.22 -14.79
C VAL A 174 10.42 10.26 -13.42
N SER A 175 10.25 11.42 -12.77
CA SER A 175 10.23 11.50 -11.31
C SER A 175 9.09 10.61 -10.81
N THR A 176 9.43 9.40 -10.38
CA THR A 176 8.55 8.54 -9.60
C THR A 176 8.35 9.23 -8.26
N SER A 177 7.21 9.88 -8.06
CA SER A 177 6.75 10.23 -6.72
C SER A 177 6.62 8.94 -5.93
N PHE A 178 7.43 8.81 -4.88
CA PHE A 178 7.30 7.76 -3.88
C PHE A 178 5.98 7.99 -3.12
N LEU A 179 4.90 7.44 -3.63
CA LEU A 179 3.74 7.14 -2.80
C LEU A 179 4.10 5.89 -2.00
N PHE A 180 4.37 6.06 -0.70
CA PHE A 180 4.51 4.96 0.25
C PHE A 180 3.15 4.25 0.42
N ILE A 181 2.70 3.51 -0.60
CA ILE A 181 1.85 2.35 -0.38
C ILE A 181 2.82 1.18 -0.26
N LEU A 182 3.06 0.76 0.97
CA LEU A 182 3.77 -0.47 1.30
C LEU A 182 2.89 -1.67 0.88
N CYS A 183 2.78 -1.89 -0.42
CA CYS A 183 2.47 -3.18 -1.02
C CYS A 183 3.77 -3.64 -1.68
N THR A 184 4.63 -4.29 -0.89
CA THR A 184 5.76 -5.07 -1.41
C THR A 184 5.21 -6.12 -2.39
N ASN A 185 5.71 -6.06 -3.62
CA ASN A 185 5.47 -6.98 -4.73
C ASN A 185 6.00 -8.38 -4.40
#